data_AF-A0A1Y1YEB5-F1
#
_entry.id   AF-A0A1Y1YEB5-F1
#
_cell.length_a   1.000
_cell.length_b   1.000
_cell.length_c   1.000
_cell.angle_alpha   90.00
_cell.angle_beta   90.00
_cell.angle_gamma   90.00
#
_symmetry.space_group_name_H-M   'P 1'
#
loop_
_entity.id
_entity.type
_entity.pdbx_description
1 polymer ?
#
loop_
_entity_poly.entity_id
_entity_poly.type
_entity_poly.pdbx_seq_one_letter_code
_entity_poly.pdbx_strand_id
1 'polypeptide(L)'
;MAHRANEIPWQSWPIVSSSKSSHATLRIAQIWRYWLSLDRETTCSTSRTSFLVYSNDSSAKERVKYQAKQTPPEPDEIFISDVTVVNISKEAEAYKDPLLYEPWYPDRPTTVRMQREERCIPFWIANLRTDWDDDFGIDNLHTLQILRSLLHLGDLDPLFRVAAHPDISLAESWILPRAYCLCTGWSDINDAALRAYICLNAFYLKSETHNTEYRNERSQELHSSQKTHTARPETFDYRCTCSYQQTVIECTGTYYANLDFHTCPHRMFFGVPKGMFLNSFVNSDTRGYAGKCGRTSLASLRELEFQGQHIRSKDDIPAVINILGRKGLPAELA
;
A
#
# COMPACT_ATOMS: atom_id res chain seq x y z
N MET A 1 4.96 -8.27 7.77
CA MET A 1 3.73 -7.51 8.10
C MET A 1 2.80 -8.21 9.10
N ALA A 2 2.97 -9.50 9.43
CA ALA A 2 2.23 -10.16 10.52
C ALA A 2 2.79 -9.84 11.93
N HIS A 3 3.81 -8.97 12.02
CA HIS A 3 4.29 -8.45 13.29
C HIS A 3 3.09 -7.80 13.97
N ARG A 4 2.70 -8.34 15.14
CA ARG A 4 1.61 -7.83 15.99
C ARG A 4 0.18 -8.18 15.56
N ALA A 5 0.01 -9.21 14.72
CA ALA A 5 -1.31 -9.83 14.52
C ALA A 5 -1.98 -10.19 15.86
N ASN A 6 -1.19 -10.57 16.87
CA ASN A 6 -1.69 -10.96 18.19
C ASN A 6 -2.14 -9.78 19.08
N GLU A 7 -1.82 -8.53 18.71
CA GLU A 7 -2.14 -7.33 19.52
C GLU A 7 -3.51 -6.73 19.18
N ILE A 8 -4.09 -7.11 18.04
CA ILE A 8 -5.43 -6.69 17.61
C ILE A 8 -6.35 -7.92 17.68
N PRO A 9 -7.56 -7.81 18.26
CA PRO A 9 -8.48 -8.94 18.39
C PRO A 9 -9.13 -9.24 17.04
N TRP A 10 -8.37 -9.77 16.10
CA TRP A 10 -8.89 -10.03 14.76
C TRP A 10 -9.93 -11.14 14.73
N GLN A 11 -9.94 -12.06 15.69
CA GLN A 11 -10.92 -13.15 15.72
C GLN A 11 -12.36 -12.64 15.88
N SER A 12 -12.56 -11.46 16.47
CA SER A 12 -13.87 -10.82 16.59
C SER A 12 -14.29 -10.05 15.34
N TRP A 13 -13.47 -10.02 14.28
CA TRP A 13 -13.84 -9.36 13.04
C TRP A 13 -14.82 -10.21 12.23
N PRO A 14 -15.95 -9.65 11.74
CA PRO A 14 -16.94 -10.37 10.94
C PRO A 14 -16.36 -11.12 9.74
N ILE A 15 -15.31 -10.59 9.12
CA ILE A 15 -14.63 -11.23 7.97
C ILE A 15 -13.92 -12.53 8.34
N VAL A 16 -13.43 -12.63 9.57
CA VAL A 16 -12.75 -13.80 10.11
C VAL A 16 -13.79 -14.82 10.59
N SER A 17 -14.86 -14.34 11.24
CA SER A 17 -15.90 -15.19 11.85
C SER A 17 -16.99 -15.67 10.88
N SER A 18 -17.16 -15.05 9.71
CA SER A 18 -18.19 -15.46 8.75
C SER A 18 -17.80 -16.74 8.00
N SER A 19 -18.35 -17.88 8.45
CA SER A 19 -18.27 -19.18 7.76
C SER A 19 -19.00 -19.23 6.40
N LYS A 20 -19.80 -18.19 6.09
CA LYS A 20 -20.67 -18.11 4.91
C LYS A 20 -20.06 -17.41 3.68
N SER A 21 -18.90 -16.78 3.82
CA SER A 21 -18.20 -16.18 2.68
C SER A 21 -17.47 -17.29 1.93
N SER A 22 -18.01 -17.73 0.79
CA SER A 22 -17.29 -18.65 -0.09
C SER A 22 -15.88 -18.09 -0.37
N HIS A 23 -14.84 -18.85 0.01
CA HIS A 23 -13.43 -18.43 0.03
C HIS A 23 -12.96 -17.75 -1.27
N ALA A 24 -13.52 -18.15 -2.41
CA ALA A 24 -13.22 -17.60 -3.74
C ALA A 24 -13.80 -16.18 -4.01
N THR A 25 -14.66 -15.65 -3.13
CA THR A 25 -15.52 -14.48 -3.39
C THR A 25 -15.44 -13.39 -2.34
N LEU A 26 -14.55 -13.51 -1.35
CA LEU A 26 -14.19 -12.35 -0.53
C LEU A 26 -13.69 -11.28 -1.50
N ARG A 27 -14.53 -10.30 -1.78
CA ARG A 27 -14.17 -9.12 -2.56
C ARG A 27 -13.60 -8.11 -1.59
N ILE A 28 -12.54 -7.40 -1.97
CA ILE A 28 -12.01 -6.32 -1.14
C ILE A 28 -13.10 -5.31 -0.81
N ALA A 29 -13.99 -5.01 -1.76
CA ALA A 29 -15.14 -4.15 -1.52
C ALA A 29 -16.03 -4.64 -0.36
N GLN A 30 -16.14 -5.93 -0.11
CA GLN A 30 -16.85 -6.47 1.06
C GLN A 30 -16.02 -6.27 2.33
N ILE A 31 -14.71 -6.53 2.31
CA ILE A 31 -13.79 -6.26 3.44
C ILE A 31 -13.87 -4.79 3.86
N TRP A 32 -13.78 -3.88 2.89
CA TRP A 32 -13.87 -2.44 3.12
C TRP A 32 -15.27 -1.98 3.46
N ARG A 33 -16.33 -2.58 2.89
CA ARG A 33 -17.71 -2.30 3.34
C ARG A 33 -17.93 -2.74 4.77
N TYR A 34 -17.38 -3.87 5.22
CA TYR A 34 -17.43 -4.27 6.63
C TYR A 34 -16.64 -3.31 7.53
N TRP A 35 -15.54 -2.74 7.02
CA TRP A 35 -14.73 -1.74 7.74
C TRP A 35 -15.40 -0.35 7.80
N LEU A 36 -16.06 0.07 6.71
CA LEU A 36 -16.69 1.38 6.55
C LEU A 36 -18.18 1.42 6.91
N SER A 37 -18.89 0.28 6.97
CA SER A 37 -20.30 0.28 7.36
C SER A 37 -20.40 0.61 8.84
N LEU A 38 -20.72 1.87 9.10
CA LEU A 38 -20.76 2.50 10.41
C LEU A 38 -21.87 1.99 11.34
N ASP A 39 -22.75 1.10 10.89
CA ASP A 39 -24.12 1.18 11.40
C ASP A 39 -24.84 -0.12 11.80
N ARG A 40 -24.22 -1.31 11.78
CA ARG A 40 -24.91 -2.52 12.26
C ARG A 40 -24.02 -3.45 13.08
N GLU A 41 -24.45 -3.62 14.33
CA GLU A 41 -24.06 -4.62 15.33
C GLU A 41 -22.80 -4.34 16.18
N THR A 42 -23.01 -4.48 17.49
CA THR A 42 -22.13 -4.16 18.62
C THR A 42 -20.78 -4.88 18.63
N THR A 43 -20.58 -5.92 17.81
CA THR A 43 -19.35 -6.71 17.76
C THR A 43 -18.28 -6.07 16.86
N CYS A 44 -18.69 -5.33 15.82
CA CYS A 44 -17.75 -4.63 14.93
C CYS A 44 -17.12 -3.40 15.62
N SER A 45 -17.84 -2.78 16.55
CA SER A 45 -17.36 -1.60 17.28
C SER A 45 -16.20 -1.91 18.23
N THR A 46 -16.22 -3.05 18.95
CA THR A 46 -15.13 -3.39 19.88
C THR A 46 -13.81 -3.61 19.16
N SER A 47 -13.79 -4.41 18.10
CA SER A 47 -12.55 -4.74 17.38
C SER A 47 -11.96 -3.52 16.67
N ARG A 48 -12.83 -2.67 16.12
CA ARG A 48 -12.43 -1.38 15.53
C ARG A 48 -11.88 -0.43 16.60
N THR A 49 -12.54 -0.31 17.74
CA THR A 49 -12.05 0.51 18.86
C THR A 49 -10.69 0.02 19.33
N SER A 50 -10.50 -1.29 19.50
CA SER A 50 -9.19 -1.87 19.85
C SER A 50 -8.13 -1.52 18.81
N PHE A 51 -8.43 -1.62 17.51
CA PHE A 51 -7.49 -1.22 16.45
C PHE A 51 -7.15 0.28 16.52
N LEU A 52 -8.13 1.15 16.73
CA LEU A 52 -7.92 2.60 16.82
C LEU A 52 -7.13 2.99 18.07
N VAL A 53 -7.46 2.43 19.23
CA VAL A 53 -6.72 2.62 20.48
C VAL A 53 -5.28 2.16 20.29
N TYR A 54 -5.10 0.97 19.73
CA TYR A 54 -3.78 0.44 19.43
C TYR A 54 -2.96 1.34 18.49
N SER A 55 -3.56 1.78 17.39
CA SER A 55 -2.93 2.68 16.43
C SER A 55 -2.56 4.01 17.08
N ASN A 56 -3.42 4.54 17.95
CA ASN A 56 -3.16 5.76 18.70
C ASN A 56 -2.01 5.57 19.71
N ASP A 57 -2.00 4.47 20.46
CA ASP A 57 -0.94 4.14 21.42
C ASP A 57 0.40 3.95 20.73
N SER A 58 0.42 3.24 19.61
CA SER A 58 1.64 3.05 18.80
C SER A 58 2.13 4.38 18.24
N SER A 59 1.21 5.20 17.73
CA SER A 59 1.55 6.55 17.24
C SER A 59 2.07 7.43 18.36
N ALA A 60 1.49 7.37 19.55
CA ALA A 60 1.93 8.13 20.71
C ALA A 60 3.35 7.71 21.14
N LYS A 61 3.62 6.40 21.21
CA LYS A 61 4.96 5.86 21.50
C LYS A 61 5.99 6.30 20.46
N GLU A 62 5.62 6.29 19.18
CA GLU A 62 6.49 6.73 18.10
C GLU A 62 6.77 8.24 18.20
N ARG A 63 5.76 9.05 18.52
CA ARG A 63 5.88 10.51 18.69
C ARG A 63 6.84 10.91 19.81
N VAL A 64 7.01 10.09 20.85
CA VAL A 64 7.96 10.36 21.95
C VAL A 64 9.41 10.45 21.47
N LYS A 65 9.75 9.85 20.31
CA LYS A 65 11.09 9.95 19.73
C LYS A 65 11.42 11.34 19.20
N TYR A 66 10.40 12.19 19.00
CA TYR A 66 10.52 13.50 18.40
C TYR A 66 10.28 14.60 19.42
N GLN A 67 10.80 15.80 19.15
CA GLN A 67 10.60 16.94 20.03
C GLN A 67 9.11 17.29 20.10
N ALA A 68 8.61 17.55 21.31
CA ALA A 68 7.20 17.88 21.55
C ALA A 68 6.77 19.19 20.90
N LYS A 69 7.71 20.14 20.78
CA LYS A 69 7.52 21.40 20.06
C LYS A 69 8.59 21.50 18.99
N GLN A 70 8.15 21.56 17.75
CA GLN A 70 9.01 21.59 16.58
C GLN A 70 9.20 23.03 16.16
N THR A 71 10.45 23.39 15.85
CA THR A 71 10.78 24.71 15.33
C THR A 71 10.75 24.65 13.81
N PRO A 72 10.01 25.57 13.14
CA PRO A 72 10.07 25.69 11.69
C PRO A 72 11.52 25.85 11.21
N PRO A 73 11.87 25.39 10.00
CA PRO A 73 13.17 25.69 9.42
C PRO A 73 13.32 27.18 9.15
N GLU A 74 14.53 27.70 9.31
CA GLU A 74 14.85 29.06 8.87
C GLU A 74 14.84 29.16 7.32
N PRO A 75 14.60 30.35 6.73
CA PRO A 75 14.44 30.51 5.28
C PRO A 75 15.59 29.95 4.43
N ASP A 76 16.83 30.07 4.91
CA ASP A 76 18.06 29.63 4.23
C ASP A 76 18.59 28.28 4.75
N GLU A 77 17.89 27.67 5.71
CA GLU A 77 18.29 26.40 6.30
C GLU A 77 18.04 25.24 5.33
N ILE A 78 19.05 24.37 5.22
CA ILE A 78 18.91 23.07 4.55
C ILE A 78 18.47 22.05 5.60
N PHE A 79 17.16 21.80 5.69
CA PHE A 79 16.59 20.93 6.73
C PHE A 79 16.38 19.48 6.29
N ILE A 80 16.56 19.18 5.00
CA ILE A 80 16.60 17.79 4.48
C ILE A 80 18.07 17.40 4.29
N SER A 81 18.53 16.33 4.93
CA SER A 81 19.94 15.91 4.92
C SER A 81 20.40 15.38 3.55
N ASP A 82 21.71 15.40 3.29
CA ASP A 82 22.26 14.82 2.04
C ASP A 82 22.00 13.31 1.94
N VAL A 83 22.00 12.61 3.08
CA VAL A 83 21.70 11.18 3.15
C VAL A 83 20.27 10.92 2.72
N THR A 84 19.33 11.72 3.22
CA THR A 84 17.92 11.68 2.83
C THR A 84 17.76 11.96 1.35
N VAL A 85 18.43 13.00 0.82
CA VAL A 85 18.43 13.31 -0.62
C VAL A 85 18.89 12.13 -1.46
N VAL A 86 19.98 11.45 -1.07
CA VAL A 86 20.49 10.28 -1.79
C VAL A 86 19.46 9.14 -1.78
N ASN A 87 18.81 8.89 -0.64
CA ASN A 87 17.81 7.84 -0.53
C ASN A 87 16.56 8.16 -1.36
N ILE A 88 16.05 9.39 -1.27
CA ILE A 88 14.93 9.85 -2.11
C ILE A 88 15.31 9.75 -3.58
N SER A 89 16.54 10.12 -3.97
CA SER A 89 16.97 10.08 -5.37
C SER A 89 16.94 8.67 -5.93
N LYS A 90 17.39 7.65 -5.18
CA LYS A 90 17.32 6.23 -5.59
C LYS A 90 15.89 5.78 -5.86
N GLU A 91 14.94 6.24 -5.05
CA GLU A 91 13.52 5.93 -5.24
C GLU A 91 12.89 6.82 -6.34
N ALA A 92 13.45 8.01 -6.57
CA ALA A 92 13.01 8.99 -7.55
C ALA A 92 13.47 8.72 -8.98
N GLU A 93 14.57 7.99 -9.19
CA GLU A 93 14.97 7.50 -10.52
C GLU A 93 13.82 6.76 -11.21
N ALA A 94 12.95 6.10 -10.43
CA ALA A 94 11.81 5.37 -10.94
C ALA A 94 10.61 6.24 -11.36
N TYR A 95 10.53 7.53 -10.97
CA TYR A 95 9.37 8.39 -11.26
C TYR A 95 9.68 9.75 -11.87
N LYS A 96 10.91 10.28 -11.72
CA LYS A 96 11.39 11.48 -12.41
C LYS A 96 11.82 11.19 -13.87
N ASP A 97 11.38 10.08 -14.46
CA ASP A 97 11.69 9.74 -15.85
C ASP A 97 11.11 10.83 -16.79
N PRO A 98 11.97 11.55 -17.54
CA PRO A 98 11.58 12.64 -18.43
C PRO A 98 10.62 12.22 -19.57
N LEU A 99 10.49 10.92 -19.85
CA LEU A 99 9.64 10.39 -20.92
C LEU A 99 8.17 10.22 -20.51
N LEU A 100 7.85 10.41 -19.23
CA LEU A 100 6.53 10.06 -18.66
C LEU A 100 5.69 11.28 -18.24
N TYR A 101 6.23 12.48 -18.42
CA TYR A 101 5.44 13.72 -18.45
C TYR A 101 4.92 13.93 -19.87
N GLU A 102 3.64 14.27 -20.02
CA GLU A 102 3.12 14.60 -21.34
C GLU A 102 3.95 15.72 -22.00
N PRO A 103 4.06 15.75 -23.35
CA PRO A 103 4.87 16.72 -24.09
C PRO A 103 4.61 18.19 -23.77
N TRP A 104 3.48 18.50 -23.13
CA TRP A 104 2.97 19.85 -22.89
C TRP A 104 3.58 20.57 -21.69
N TYR A 105 4.45 19.92 -20.90
CA TYR A 105 5.15 20.57 -19.79
C TYR A 105 6.60 20.94 -20.17
N PRO A 106 6.87 22.23 -20.47
CA PRO A 106 8.17 22.70 -20.93
C PRO A 106 9.23 22.74 -19.81
N ASP A 107 8.82 22.89 -18.55
CA ASP A 107 9.71 23.07 -17.39
C ASP A 107 9.90 21.75 -16.63
N ARG A 108 10.70 20.86 -17.23
CA ARG A 108 10.97 19.52 -16.68
C ARG A 108 12.12 19.59 -15.66
N PRO A 109 12.02 18.91 -14.50
CA PRO A 109 13.19 18.69 -13.66
C PRO A 109 14.20 17.82 -14.42
N THR A 110 15.31 18.43 -14.85
CA THR A 110 16.39 17.72 -15.59
C THR A 110 17.22 16.80 -14.71
N THR A 111 16.97 16.81 -13.39
CA THR A 111 17.76 16.08 -12.41
C THR A 111 16.87 15.24 -11.50
N VAL A 112 17.20 13.96 -11.40
CA VAL A 112 16.63 13.03 -10.41
C VAL A 112 16.89 13.53 -8.99
N ARG A 113 18.08 14.09 -8.76
CA ARG A 113 18.53 14.54 -7.43
C ARG A 113 17.77 15.78 -7.00
N MET A 114 17.40 15.80 -5.72
CA MET A 114 16.78 16.96 -5.08
C MET A 114 17.76 18.15 -5.09
N GLN A 115 17.26 19.31 -5.53
CA GLN A 115 18.00 20.56 -5.59
C GLN A 115 18.09 21.23 -4.21
N ARG A 116 18.92 22.26 -4.09
CA ARG A 116 19.11 22.96 -2.80
C ARG A 116 17.81 23.63 -2.37
N GLU A 117 17.11 24.25 -3.31
CA GLU A 117 15.89 25.02 -3.10
C GLU A 117 14.78 24.13 -2.53
N GLU A 118 14.66 22.90 -3.03
CA GLU A 118 13.69 21.88 -2.60
C GLU A 118 13.91 21.43 -1.13
N ARG A 119 15.06 21.78 -0.54
CA ARG A 119 15.46 21.43 0.83
C ARG A 119 15.33 22.59 1.81
N CYS A 120 14.80 23.73 1.36
CA CYS A 120 14.62 24.95 2.15
C CYS A 120 13.13 25.31 2.24
N ILE A 121 12.70 25.91 3.35
CA ILE A 121 11.28 26.15 3.63
C ILE A 121 10.55 27.03 2.58
N PRO A 122 11.18 28.00 1.88
CA PRO A 122 10.47 28.81 0.88
C PRO A 122 9.86 27.99 -0.26
N PHE A 123 10.54 26.91 -0.69
CA PHE A 123 10.01 26.00 -1.71
C PHE A 123 8.73 25.31 -1.22
N TRP A 124 8.70 24.89 0.04
CA TRP A 124 7.54 24.21 0.61
C TRP A 124 6.37 25.15 0.84
N ILE A 125 6.62 26.39 1.27
CA ILE A 125 5.59 27.42 1.41
C ILE A 125 4.96 27.71 0.04
N ALA A 126 5.77 27.89 -1.00
CA ALA A 126 5.27 28.18 -2.34
C ALA A 126 4.37 27.05 -2.89
N ASN A 127 4.67 25.79 -2.56
CA ASN A 127 4.06 24.62 -3.19
C ASN A 127 3.03 23.87 -2.31
N LEU A 128 2.92 24.16 -1.02
CA LEU A 128 1.93 23.59 -0.10
C LEU A 128 1.02 24.63 0.54
N ARG A 129 0.97 25.81 -0.07
CA ARG A 129 0.11 26.93 0.32
C ARG A 129 -1.37 26.57 0.23
N THR A 130 -2.20 27.15 1.08
CA THR A 130 -3.62 26.77 1.27
C THR A 130 -4.57 27.45 0.28
N ASP A 131 -4.07 28.40 -0.50
CA ASP A 131 -4.79 29.19 -1.51
C ASP A 131 -4.64 28.58 -2.91
N TRP A 132 -4.91 27.28 -3.05
CA TRP A 132 -4.94 26.63 -4.37
C TRP A 132 -6.07 27.21 -5.22
N ASP A 133 -5.74 28.20 -6.06
CA ASP A 133 -6.51 28.50 -7.25
C ASP A 133 -6.49 27.29 -8.20
N ASP A 134 -7.39 27.26 -9.19
CA ASP A 134 -7.67 26.14 -10.11
C ASP A 134 -6.45 25.53 -10.86
N ASP A 135 -5.24 26.07 -10.69
CA ASP A 135 -4.02 25.69 -11.39
C ASP A 135 -3.07 24.87 -10.47
N PHE A 136 -3.35 23.57 -10.38
CA PHE A 136 -2.49 22.63 -9.65
C PHE A 136 -1.19 22.37 -10.43
N GLY A 137 -0.12 23.08 -10.05
CA GLY A 137 1.17 23.05 -10.74
C GLY A 137 1.96 21.76 -10.57
N ILE A 138 2.93 21.53 -11.47
CA ILE A 138 3.90 20.42 -11.38
C ILE A 138 4.70 20.47 -10.08
N ASP A 139 5.03 21.66 -9.59
CA ASP A 139 5.84 21.81 -8.39
C ASP A 139 5.07 21.38 -7.12
N ASN A 140 3.74 21.57 -7.08
CA ASN A 140 2.89 21.00 -6.03
C ASN A 140 2.95 19.46 -6.06
N LEU A 141 2.80 18.86 -7.25
CA LEU A 141 2.92 17.41 -7.43
C LEU A 141 4.29 16.90 -6.99
N HIS A 142 5.35 17.61 -7.36
CA HIS A 142 6.70 17.24 -7.01
C HIS A 142 6.90 17.29 -5.49
N THR A 143 6.45 18.36 -4.86
CA THR A 143 6.52 18.54 -3.40
C THR A 143 5.78 17.43 -2.66
N LEU A 144 4.62 17.00 -3.16
CA LEU A 144 3.90 15.86 -2.60
C LEU A 144 4.67 14.54 -2.75
N GLN A 145 5.38 14.30 -3.85
CA GLN A 145 6.23 13.11 -3.96
C GLN A 145 7.39 13.15 -2.95
N ILE A 146 7.99 14.32 -2.72
CA ILE A 146 9.04 14.48 -1.70
C ILE A 146 8.47 14.15 -0.31
N LEU A 147 7.31 14.74 0.03
CA LEU A 147 6.62 14.49 1.30
C LEU A 147 6.36 12.99 1.52
N ARG A 148 5.85 12.30 0.49
CA ARG A 148 5.62 10.85 0.53
C ARG A 148 6.92 10.05 0.70
N SER A 149 8.00 10.50 0.08
CA SER A 149 9.31 9.87 0.19
C SER A 149 9.86 9.97 1.60
N LEU A 150 9.77 11.15 2.22
CA LEU A 150 10.16 11.35 3.62
C LEU A 150 9.38 10.42 4.56
N LEU A 151 8.06 10.30 4.37
CA LEU A 151 7.22 9.42 5.16
C LEU A 151 7.61 7.94 4.97
N HIS A 152 7.87 7.52 3.73
CA HIS A 152 8.28 6.15 3.45
C HIS A 152 9.62 5.79 4.09
N LEU A 153 10.60 6.69 3.99
CA LEU A 153 11.94 6.52 4.57
C LEU A 153 11.94 6.62 6.10
N GLY A 154 10.82 7.02 6.71
CA GLY A 154 10.70 7.24 8.16
C GLY A 154 11.44 8.49 8.63
N ASP A 155 11.77 9.41 7.71
CA ASP A 155 12.44 10.67 8.03
C ASP A 155 11.39 11.72 8.41
N LEU A 156 10.86 11.59 9.63
CA LEU A 156 9.73 12.41 10.09
C LEU A 156 10.14 13.78 10.63
N ASP A 157 11.42 13.99 10.97
CA ASP A 157 11.88 15.28 11.50
C ASP A 157 11.68 16.43 10.49
N PRO A 158 12.10 16.32 9.21
CA PRO A 158 11.77 17.31 8.19
C PRO A 158 10.27 17.58 8.06
N LEU A 159 9.45 16.52 8.10
CA LEU A 159 7.99 16.64 7.99
C LEU A 159 7.39 17.42 9.16
N PHE A 160 7.84 17.14 10.38
CA PHE A 160 7.37 17.84 11.57
C PHE A 160 7.79 19.31 11.60
N ARG A 161 8.99 19.62 11.10
CA ARG A 161 9.46 21.00 11.00
C ARG A 161 8.71 21.79 9.94
N VAL A 162 8.45 21.18 8.77
CA VAL A 162 7.57 21.76 7.73
C VAL A 162 6.16 22.01 8.30
N ALA A 163 5.60 21.04 9.01
CA ALA A 163 4.26 21.15 9.63
C ALA A 163 4.17 22.22 10.72
N ALA A 164 5.31 22.61 11.32
CA ALA A 164 5.35 23.66 12.33
C ALA A 164 5.26 25.07 11.73
N HIS A 165 5.50 25.22 10.43
CA HIS A 165 5.49 26.52 9.77
C HIS A 165 4.05 27.04 9.61
N PRO A 166 3.73 28.29 10.02
CA PRO A 166 2.36 28.81 10.05
C PRO A 166 1.70 28.92 8.68
N ASP A 167 2.50 29.12 7.62
CA ASP A 167 2.01 29.25 6.24
C ASP A 167 1.80 27.91 5.52
N ILE A 168 2.01 26.77 6.19
CA ILE A 168 1.89 25.44 5.59
C ILE A 168 0.81 24.64 6.32
N SER A 169 -0.18 24.16 5.56
CA SER A 169 -1.21 23.24 6.07
C SER A 169 -1.01 21.85 5.47
N LEU A 170 -0.18 21.03 6.13
CA LEU A 170 -0.04 19.61 5.70
C LEU A 170 -1.37 18.85 5.79
N ALA A 171 -2.29 19.28 6.66
CA ALA A 171 -3.61 18.65 6.77
C ALA A 171 -4.42 18.77 5.48
N GLU A 172 -4.31 19.89 4.75
CA GLU A 172 -5.00 20.07 3.46
C GLU A 172 -4.41 19.17 2.37
N SER A 173 -3.11 18.89 2.43
CA SER A 173 -2.48 17.89 1.57
C SER A 173 -2.97 16.45 1.84
N TRP A 174 -3.66 16.19 2.97
CA TRP A 174 -4.27 14.90 3.35
C TRP A 174 -5.39 14.46 2.45
N ILE A 175 -6.22 15.39 2.06
CA ILE A 175 -7.42 15.11 1.29
C ILE A 175 -7.37 15.99 0.06
N LEU A 176 -6.35 15.79 -0.77
CA LEU A 176 -6.40 16.28 -2.13
C LEU A 176 -7.57 15.55 -2.83
N PRO A 177 -8.63 16.27 -3.25
CA PRO A 177 -9.79 15.61 -3.81
C PRO A 177 -9.37 14.84 -5.05
N ARG A 178 -9.68 13.54 -5.04
CA ARG A 178 -9.56 12.61 -6.17
C ARG A 178 -10.27 13.10 -7.45
N ALA A 179 -11.03 14.19 -7.36
CA ALA A 179 -11.92 14.74 -8.37
C ALA A 179 -11.23 15.68 -9.39
N TYR A 180 -10.18 16.41 -9.00
CA TYR A 180 -9.52 17.40 -9.89
C TYR A 180 -8.24 16.90 -10.53
N CYS A 181 -7.68 15.81 -9.99
CA CYS A 181 -6.44 15.24 -10.43
C CYS A 181 -6.50 13.71 -10.26
N LEU A 182 -5.99 12.98 -11.25
CA LEU A 182 -5.61 11.56 -11.10
C LEU A 182 -4.54 11.36 -10.00
N CYS A 183 -4.09 12.47 -9.42
CA CYS A 183 -3.11 12.60 -8.37
C CYS A 183 -3.75 12.27 -7.03
N THR A 184 -3.31 11.12 -6.54
CA THR A 184 -3.46 10.57 -5.20
C THR A 184 -3.09 11.60 -4.13
N GLY A 185 -3.67 11.54 -2.93
CA GLY A 185 -3.20 12.27 -1.74
C GLY A 185 -2.12 11.48 -1.01
N TRP A 186 -1.56 11.95 0.12
CA TRP A 186 -0.78 11.06 1.00
C TRP A 186 -1.66 10.05 1.76
N SER A 187 -3.00 10.20 1.75
CA SER A 187 -3.93 9.17 2.22
C SER A 187 -3.73 7.83 1.51
N ASP A 188 -3.30 7.82 0.24
CA ASP A 188 -3.07 6.58 -0.51
C ASP A 188 -1.92 5.73 0.05
N ILE A 189 -0.95 6.34 0.76
CA ILE A 189 0.07 5.59 1.51
C ILE A 189 -0.61 4.77 2.61
N ASN A 190 -1.46 5.42 3.40
CA ASN A 190 -2.16 4.78 4.50
C ASN A 190 -3.16 3.74 3.98
N ASP A 191 -3.93 4.07 2.94
CA ASP A 191 -4.93 3.18 2.36
C ASP A 191 -4.28 1.92 1.78
N ALA A 192 -3.17 2.05 1.05
CA ALA A 192 -2.44 0.90 0.52
C ALA A 192 -1.83 0.05 1.64
N ALA A 193 -1.24 0.68 2.66
CA ALA A 193 -0.68 0.00 3.81
C ALA A 193 -1.74 -0.76 4.62
N LEU A 194 -2.84 -0.09 4.97
CA LEU A 194 -3.96 -0.70 5.68
C LEU A 194 -4.61 -1.81 4.87
N ARG A 195 -4.79 -1.63 3.56
CA ARG A 195 -5.33 -2.67 2.68
C ARG A 195 -4.48 -3.93 2.71
N ALA A 196 -3.18 -3.78 2.46
CA ALA A 196 -2.25 -4.91 2.49
C ALA A 196 -2.23 -5.56 3.87
N TYR A 197 -2.15 -4.75 4.93
CA TYR A 197 -2.10 -5.22 6.31
C TYR A 197 -3.36 -6.00 6.70
N ILE A 198 -4.54 -5.43 6.53
CA ILE A 198 -5.82 -6.09 6.86
C ILE A 198 -6.02 -7.35 6.03
N CYS A 199 -5.74 -7.29 4.72
CA CYS A 199 -5.91 -8.44 3.83
C CYS A 199 -5.02 -9.62 4.24
N LEU A 200 -3.73 -9.36 4.47
CA LEU A 200 -2.78 -10.40 4.85
C LEU A 200 -3.07 -10.96 6.26
N ASN A 201 -3.44 -10.12 7.22
CA ASN A 201 -3.81 -10.58 8.56
C ASN A 201 -5.10 -11.41 8.54
N ALA A 202 -6.09 -11.02 7.73
CA ALA A 202 -7.33 -11.80 7.59
C ALA A 202 -7.07 -13.22 7.06
N PHE A 203 -6.12 -13.39 6.13
CA PHE A 203 -5.70 -14.71 5.66
C PHE A 203 -4.84 -15.46 6.67
N TYR A 204 -3.96 -14.76 7.38
CA TYR A 204 -3.14 -15.37 8.43
C TYR A 204 -3.97 -16.04 9.54
N LEU A 205 -5.16 -15.50 9.83
CA LEU A 205 -6.04 -16.07 10.87
C LEU A 205 -6.84 -17.29 10.40
N LYS A 206 -6.87 -17.54 9.09
CA LYS A 206 -7.54 -18.68 8.47
C LYS A 206 -6.48 -19.67 8.04
N SER A 207 -6.16 -20.61 8.93
CA SER A 207 -5.10 -21.62 8.70
C SER A 207 -5.31 -22.38 7.40
N GLU A 208 -6.56 -22.66 7.04
CA GLU A 208 -6.96 -23.27 5.78
C GLU A 208 -6.65 -22.43 4.54
N THR A 209 -6.09 -21.23 4.66
CA THR A 209 -5.73 -20.41 3.49
C THR A 209 -4.25 -20.43 3.16
N HIS A 210 -3.40 -20.72 4.15
CA HIS A 210 -1.94 -20.69 4.01
C HIS A 210 -1.26 -21.99 4.45
N ASN A 211 -1.89 -22.80 5.30
CA ASN A 211 -1.38 -24.11 5.71
C ASN A 211 -1.93 -25.23 4.81
N THR A 212 -1.06 -26.11 4.33
CA THR A 212 -1.42 -27.21 3.42
C THR A 212 -2.23 -28.32 4.09
N GLU A 213 -1.95 -28.64 5.35
CA GLU A 213 -2.66 -29.69 6.10
C GLU A 213 -4.12 -29.28 6.35
N TYR A 214 -4.33 -28.11 6.96
CA TYR A 214 -5.68 -27.56 7.19
C TYR A 214 -6.47 -27.36 5.89
N ARG A 215 -5.80 -27.03 4.78
CA ARG A 215 -6.43 -26.99 3.45
C ARG A 215 -6.99 -28.33 3.01
N ASN A 216 -6.22 -29.39 3.20
CA ASN A 216 -6.64 -30.74 2.81
C ASN A 216 -7.81 -31.20 3.67
N GLU A 217 -7.75 -30.99 4.98
CA GLU A 217 -8.85 -31.31 5.91
C GLU A 217 -10.14 -30.58 5.52
N ARG A 218 -10.05 -29.26 5.27
CA ARG A 218 -11.20 -28.44 4.88
C ARG A 218 -11.79 -28.86 3.54
N SER A 219 -10.95 -29.21 2.58
CA SER A 219 -11.38 -29.76 1.29
C SER A 219 -12.14 -31.08 1.49
N GLN A 220 -11.64 -31.99 2.33
CA GLN A 220 -12.29 -33.27 2.62
C GLN A 220 -13.64 -33.10 3.32
N GLU A 221 -13.75 -32.18 4.29
CA GLU A 221 -15.02 -31.84 4.97
C GLU A 221 -16.09 -31.34 3.98
N LEU A 222 -15.68 -30.52 3.00
CA LEU A 222 -16.61 -29.99 1.99
C LEU A 222 -17.03 -31.03 0.95
N HIS A 223 -16.15 -31.99 0.63
CA HIS A 223 -16.51 -33.14 -0.19
C HIS A 223 -17.46 -34.09 0.55
N SER A 224 -17.21 -34.37 1.83
CA SER A 224 -18.03 -35.29 2.62
C SER A 224 -19.42 -34.72 2.93
N SER A 225 -19.55 -33.39 3.05
CA SER A 225 -20.83 -32.70 3.26
C SER A 225 -21.69 -32.48 2.00
N GLN A 226 -21.29 -33.01 0.82
CA GLN A 226 -21.95 -32.81 -0.48
C GLN A 226 -22.20 -31.34 -0.87
N LYS A 227 -21.57 -30.37 -0.18
CA LYS A 227 -21.80 -28.94 -0.42
C LYS A 227 -21.15 -28.46 -1.70
N THR A 228 -20.05 -29.08 -2.13
CA THR A 228 -19.31 -28.71 -3.35
C THR A 228 -18.48 -29.88 -3.89
N HIS A 229 -18.82 -30.39 -5.07
CA HIS A 229 -18.08 -31.47 -5.75
C HIS A 229 -16.75 -31.04 -6.41
N THR A 230 -16.38 -29.75 -6.32
CA THR A 230 -15.22 -29.17 -7.03
C THR A 230 -14.20 -28.49 -6.12
N ALA A 231 -14.30 -28.67 -4.80
CA ALA A 231 -13.50 -27.94 -3.81
C ALA A 231 -12.06 -28.49 -3.68
N ARG A 232 -11.21 -28.29 -4.71
CA ARG A 232 -9.81 -28.71 -4.65
C ARG A 232 -9.03 -27.92 -3.58
N PRO A 233 -8.03 -28.50 -2.89
CA PRO A 233 -7.23 -27.80 -1.87
C PRO A 233 -6.66 -26.46 -2.35
N GLU A 234 -6.30 -26.36 -3.63
CA GLU A 234 -5.76 -25.14 -4.25
C GLU A 234 -6.76 -23.99 -4.30
N THR A 235 -8.05 -24.27 -4.28
CA THR A 235 -9.10 -23.24 -4.29
C THR A 235 -9.17 -22.47 -2.97
N PHE A 236 -8.58 -23.01 -1.90
CA PHE A 236 -8.49 -22.37 -0.60
C PHE A 236 -7.21 -21.55 -0.41
N ASP A 237 -6.22 -21.69 -1.31
CA ASP A 237 -5.01 -20.87 -1.25
C ASP A 237 -5.35 -19.38 -1.32
N TYR A 238 -4.92 -18.60 -0.32
CA TYR A 238 -5.27 -17.18 -0.26
C TYR A 238 -4.87 -16.42 -1.53
N ARG A 239 -3.81 -16.85 -2.22
CA ARG A 239 -3.31 -16.20 -3.45
C ARG A 239 -4.26 -16.34 -4.65
N CYS A 240 -5.13 -17.34 -4.60
CA CYS A 240 -6.16 -17.57 -5.60
C CYS A 240 -7.43 -16.75 -5.34
N THR A 241 -7.52 -16.05 -4.21
CA THR A 241 -8.72 -15.29 -3.85
C THR A 241 -8.78 -13.95 -4.58
N CYS A 242 -9.99 -13.47 -4.82
CA CYS A 242 -10.23 -12.13 -5.37
C CYS A 242 -9.59 -11.05 -4.48
N SER A 243 -9.71 -11.18 -3.14
CA SER A 243 -9.16 -10.22 -2.20
C SER A 243 -7.65 -10.09 -2.24
N TYR A 244 -6.92 -11.21 -2.31
CA TYR A 244 -5.47 -11.11 -2.41
C TYR A 244 -5.05 -10.47 -3.73
N GLN A 245 -5.62 -10.92 -4.84
CA GLN A 245 -5.24 -10.45 -6.17
C GLN A 245 -5.54 -8.96 -6.37
N GLN A 246 -6.72 -8.51 -5.94
CA GLN A 246 -7.04 -7.08 -5.93
C GLN A 246 -6.10 -6.29 -5.01
N THR A 247 -5.66 -6.84 -3.88
CA THR A 247 -4.76 -6.15 -2.95
C THR A 247 -3.41 -5.96 -3.60
N VAL A 248 -2.87 -7.00 -4.23
CA VAL A 248 -1.61 -6.88 -4.97
C VAL A 248 -1.75 -5.84 -6.08
N ILE A 249 -2.78 -5.93 -6.92
CA ILE A 249 -2.96 -5.00 -8.06
C ILE A 249 -3.12 -3.55 -7.58
N GLU A 250 -3.94 -3.29 -6.57
CA GLU A 250 -4.20 -1.92 -6.11
C GLU A 250 -3.02 -1.35 -5.33
N CYS A 251 -2.32 -2.15 -4.52
CA CYS A 251 -1.16 -1.67 -3.75
C CYS A 251 0.12 -1.58 -4.58
N THR A 252 0.24 -2.27 -5.71
CA THR A 252 1.47 -2.30 -6.53
C THR A 252 1.30 -1.70 -7.93
N GLY A 253 0.05 -1.47 -8.34
CA GLY A 253 -0.30 -1.05 -9.69
C GLY A 253 0.32 0.28 -10.07
N THR A 254 0.53 0.48 -11.36
CA THR A 254 1.08 1.71 -11.91
C THR A 254 -0.03 2.70 -12.17
N TYR A 255 0.13 3.93 -11.69
CA TYR A 255 -0.83 5.01 -11.90
C TYR A 255 -0.33 5.97 -12.98
N TYR A 256 -1.25 6.78 -13.49
CA TYR A 256 -0.95 7.83 -14.46
C TYR A 256 0.14 8.79 -13.94
N ALA A 257 0.99 9.26 -14.86
CA ALA A 257 2.08 10.21 -14.61
C ALA A 257 3.07 9.79 -13.51
N ASN A 258 3.20 8.49 -13.21
CA ASN A 258 4.08 7.95 -12.16
C ASN A 258 3.86 8.52 -10.76
N LEU A 259 2.68 9.03 -10.45
CA LEU A 259 2.35 9.60 -9.14
C LEU A 259 2.04 8.50 -8.11
N ASP A 260 2.61 7.33 -8.30
CA ASP A 260 2.34 6.09 -7.58
C ASP A 260 3.42 5.75 -6.55
N PHE A 261 4.18 6.73 -6.06
CA PHE A 261 5.25 6.51 -5.10
C PHE A 261 4.82 5.69 -3.88
N HIS A 262 3.58 5.90 -3.41
CA HIS A 262 2.98 5.15 -2.31
C HIS A 262 2.94 3.62 -2.55
N THR A 263 3.06 3.16 -3.79
CA THR A 263 3.09 1.73 -4.16
C THR A 263 4.49 1.13 -4.17
N CYS A 264 5.57 1.92 -4.19
CA CYS A 264 6.96 1.43 -4.18
C CYS A 264 7.26 0.44 -3.04
N PRO A 265 6.85 0.71 -1.78
CA PRO A 265 7.10 -0.22 -0.67
C PRO A 265 6.39 -1.55 -0.89
N HIS A 266 5.18 -1.49 -1.43
CA HIS A 266 4.35 -2.66 -1.72
C HIS A 266 4.90 -3.46 -2.90
N ARG A 267 5.39 -2.80 -3.95
CA ARG A 267 6.09 -3.43 -5.09
C ARG A 267 7.28 -4.24 -4.59
N MET A 268 8.13 -3.64 -3.76
CA MET A 268 9.26 -4.34 -3.14
C MET A 268 8.80 -5.51 -2.28
N PHE A 269 7.79 -5.31 -1.43
CA PHE A 269 7.25 -6.34 -0.55
C PHE A 269 6.70 -7.54 -1.35
N PHE A 270 5.82 -7.29 -2.32
CA PHE A 270 5.20 -8.34 -3.14
C PHE A 270 6.13 -8.89 -4.22
N GLY A 271 7.26 -8.23 -4.51
CA GLY A 271 8.16 -8.60 -5.60
C GLY A 271 7.56 -8.33 -6.97
N VAL A 272 6.78 -7.26 -7.08
CA VAL A 272 6.10 -6.82 -8.31
C VAL A 272 6.85 -5.62 -8.87
N PRO A 273 7.44 -5.70 -10.07
CA PRO A 273 8.06 -4.55 -10.71
C PRO A 273 7.00 -3.53 -11.12
N LYS A 274 7.42 -2.28 -11.25
CA LYS A 274 6.60 -1.21 -11.82
C LYS A 274 6.18 -1.59 -13.25
N GLY A 275 4.96 -1.24 -13.64
CA GLY A 275 4.36 -1.57 -14.94
C GLY A 275 3.64 -2.93 -14.99
N MET A 276 3.98 -3.90 -14.13
CA MET A 276 3.44 -5.27 -14.23
C MET A 276 1.91 -5.33 -14.14
N PHE A 277 1.32 -4.50 -13.30
CA PHE A 277 -0.13 -4.31 -13.24
C PHE A 277 -0.44 -2.84 -13.44
N LEU A 278 -1.39 -2.53 -14.32
CA LEU A 278 -1.91 -1.18 -14.48
C LEU A 278 -3.09 -0.97 -13.52
N ASN A 279 -3.14 0.17 -12.85
CA ASN A 279 -4.31 0.48 -12.03
C ASN A 279 -5.46 0.95 -12.94
N SER A 280 -6.61 0.27 -12.87
CA SER A 280 -7.75 0.42 -13.77
C SER A 280 -8.51 1.75 -13.69
N PHE A 281 -8.06 2.74 -12.91
CA PHE A 281 -8.65 4.10 -12.98
C PHE A 281 -8.43 4.77 -14.35
N VAL A 282 -7.43 4.31 -15.12
CA VAL A 282 -7.10 4.86 -16.44
C VAL A 282 -7.95 4.24 -17.58
N ASN A 283 -8.70 3.17 -17.32
CA ASN A 283 -9.62 2.58 -18.30
C ASN A 283 -11.04 2.56 -17.72
N SER A 284 -11.91 3.40 -18.27
CA SER A 284 -13.36 3.47 -17.98
C SER A 284 -14.08 2.12 -18.10
N ASP A 285 -13.44 1.13 -18.73
CA ASP A 285 -13.75 -0.29 -18.64
C ASP A 285 -13.33 -0.92 -17.29
N THR A 286 -13.86 -0.35 -16.21
CA THR A 286 -13.79 -0.80 -14.80
C THR A 286 -14.20 -2.27 -14.53
N ARG A 287 -14.39 -3.07 -15.59
CA ARG A 287 -14.58 -4.52 -15.57
C ARG A 287 -13.28 -5.33 -15.73
N GLY A 288 -12.17 -4.73 -16.16
CA GLY A 288 -10.95 -5.44 -16.58
C GLY A 288 -10.37 -6.40 -15.54
N TYR A 289 -9.95 -5.91 -14.38
CA TYR A 289 -9.37 -6.75 -13.31
C TYR A 289 -10.41 -7.26 -12.32
N ALA A 290 -11.35 -6.41 -11.91
CA ALA A 290 -12.37 -6.80 -10.92
C ALA A 290 -13.21 -8.02 -11.38
N GLY A 291 -13.40 -8.18 -12.70
CA GLY A 291 -14.08 -9.36 -13.28
C GLY A 291 -13.22 -10.61 -13.39
N LYS A 292 -11.88 -10.50 -13.31
CA LYS A 292 -10.91 -11.59 -13.45
C LYS A 292 -10.32 -12.04 -12.10
N CYS A 293 -10.20 -11.14 -11.13
CA CYS A 293 -9.67 -11.47 -9.80
C CYS A 293 -10.50 -12.57 -9.13
N GLY A 294 -9.82 -13.59 -8.59
CA GLY A 294 -10.43 -14.77 -7.98
C GLY A 294 -10.89 -15.83 -8.97
N ARG A 295 -10.77 -15.58 -10.28
CA ARG A 295 -11.15 -16.53 -11.35
C ARG A 295 -9.98 -17.04 -12.16
N THR A 296 -8.84 -16.38 -12.06
CA THR A 296 -7.61 -16.74 -12.77
C THR A 296 -6.42 -16.55 -11.86
N SER A 297 -5.23 -17.02 -12.28
CA SER A 297 -3.99 -16.81 -11.53
C SER A 297 -3.59 -15.33 -11.52
N LEU A 298 -2.84 -14.88 -10.51
CA LEU A 298 -2.26 -13.53 -10.55
C LEU A 298 -1.35 -13.32 -11.78
N ALA A 299 -0.68 -14.38 -12.24
CA ALA A 299 0.22 -14.33 -13.39
C ALA A 299 -0.46 -14.06 -14.73
N SER A 300 -1.75 -14.36 -14.88
CA SER A 300 -2.52 -14.06 -16.10
C SER A 300 -3.12 -12.65 -16.09
N LEU A 301 -2.93 -11.91 -15.01
CA LEU A 301 -3.37 -10.51 -14.88
C LEU A 301 -2.26 -9.51 -15.23
N ARG A 302 -1.03 -9.96 -15.47
CA ARG A 302 0.09 -9.06 -15.79
C ARG A 302 -0.02 -8.47 -17.20
N GLU A 303 0.60 -7.32 -17.38
CA GLU A 303 0.76 -6.70 -18.70
C GLU A 303 1.60 -7.56 -19.65
N LEU A 304 1.35 -7.38 -20.96
CA LEU A 304 1.97 -8.20 -22.02
C LEU A 304 3.50 -8.13 -22.00
N GLU A 305 4.08 -6.97 -21.72
CA GLU A 305 5.53 -6.78 -21.66
C GLU A 305 6.19 -7.54 -20.49
N PHE A 306 5.40 -7.94 -19.49
CA PHE A 306 5.84 -8.75 -18.36
C PHE A 306 5.59 -10.25 -18.58
N GLN A 307 5.20 -10.66 -19.78
CA GLN A 307 5.10 -12.08 -20.12
C GLN A 307 6.47 -12.75 -20.01
N GLY A 308 6.56 -13.76 -19.15
CA GLY A 308 7.82 -14.45 -18.84
C GLY A 308 8.52 -13.96 -17.58
N GLN A 309 8.10 -12.82 -17.01
CA GLN A 309 8.60 -12.43 -15.70
C GLN A 309 7.98 -13.31 -14.61
N HIS A 310 8.84 -13.82 -13.73
CA HIS A 310 8.44 -14.65 -12.60
C HIS A 310 7.56 -13.86 -11.64
N ILE A 311 6.43 -14.45 -11.25
CA ILE A 311 5.57 -13.93 -10.19
C ILE A 311 5.60 -14.94 -9.07
N ARG A 312 5.90 -14.46 -7.86
CA ARG A 312 6.02 -15.30 -6.69
C ARG A 312 4.75 -16.13 -6.49
N SER A 313 4.93 -17.44 -6.39
CA SER A 313 3.84 -18.41 -6.26
C SER A 313 4.08 -19.34 -5.08
N LYS A 314 3.14 -20.25 -4.84
CA LYS A 314 3.31 -21.31 -3.82
C LYS A 314 4.43 -22.27 -4.13
N ASP A 315 4.73 -22.43 -5.42
CA ASP A 315 5.70 -23.38 -5.91
C ASP A 315 7.13 -22.91 -5.63
N ASP A 316 7.29 -21.63 -5.26
CA ASP A 316 8.58 -21.06 -4.82
C ASP A 316 8.93 -21.43 -3.38
N ILE A 317 7.96 -21.73 -2.52
CA ILE A 317 8.18 -21.98 -1.09
C ILE A 317 9.19 -23.12 -0.87
N PRO A 318 9.07 -24.30 -1.53
CA PRO A 318 10.07 -25.35 -1.39
C PRO A 318 11.48 -24.92 -1.81
N ALA A 319 11.61 -24.09 -2.85
CA ALA A 319 12.89 -23.57 -3.31
C ALA A 319 13.50 -22.61 -2.28
N VAL A 320 12.68 -21.72 -1.70
CA VAL A 320 13.10 -20.80 -0.64
C VAL A 320 13.54 -21.56 0.60
N ILE A 321 12.76 -22.54 1.09
CA ILE A 321 13.12 -23.39 2.22
C ILE A 321 14.46 -24.09 1.98
N ASN A 322 14.68 -24.65 0.78
CA ASN A 322 15.93 -25.31 0.43
C ASN A 322 17.11 -24.31 0.45
N ILE A 323 16.94 -23.12 -0.12
CA ILE A 323 17.97 -22.07 -0.10
C ILE A 323 18.30 -21.64 1.34
N LEU A 324 17.29 -21.45 2.19
CA LEU A 324 17.47 -21.10 3.60
C LEU A 324 18.22 -22.22 4.34
N GLY A 325 17.79 -23.47 4.17
CA GLY A 325 18.45 -24.63 4.75
C GLY A 325 19.92 -24.77 4.34
N ARG A 326 20.23 -24.56 3.05
CA ARG A 326 21.62 -24.54 2.54
C ARG A 326 22.47 -23.42 3.16
N LYS A 327 21.85 -22.31 3.55
CA LYS A 327 22.51 -21.19 4.24
C LYS A 327 22.55 -21.34 5.76
N GLY A 328 22.05 -22.46 6.30
CA GLY A 328 21.95 -22.67 7.75
C GLY A 328 20.91 -21.76 8.42
N LEU A 329 19.96 -21.23 7.65
CA LEU A 329 18.90 -20.36 8.14
C LEU A 329 17.64 -21.18 8.48
N PRO A 330 16.88 -20.77 9.52
CA PRO A 330 15.64 -21.45 9.90
C PRO A 330 14.62 -21.46 8.75
N ALA A 331 13.93 -22.59 8.57
CA ALA A 331 12.90 -22.75 7.56
C ALA A 331 11.65 -21.88 7.86
N GLU A 332 11.51 -21.45 9.11
CA GLU A 332 10.48 -20.54 9.60
C GLU A 332 10.58 -19.12 8.98
N LEU A 333 11.69 -18.82 8.28
CA LEU A 333 11.86 -17.57 7.53
C LEU A 333 11.28 -17.60 6.11
N ALA A 334 10.82 -18.76 5.64
CA ALA A 334 10.35 -18.99 4.28
C ALA A 334 8.92 -18.50 4.01
#